data_AF-A0A2G0E6D7-F1
#
_entry.id   AF-A0A2G0E6D7-F1
#
_cell.length_a   1.000
_cell.length_b   1.000
_cell.length_c   1.000
_cell.angle_alpha   90.00
_cell.angle_beta   90.00
_cell.angle_gamma   90.00
#
_symmetry.space_group_name_H-M   'P 1'
#
loop_
_entity.id
_entity.type
_entity.pdbx_description
1 polymer ?
#
loop_
_entity_poly.entity_id
_entity_poly.type
_entity_poly.pdbx_seq_one_letter_code
_entity_poly.pdbx_strand_id
1 'polypeptide(L)'
;MFTPVLLFSFSGIMVALCIIFKNPMLVGSIATEGTAWYSIWSVVESGAWTVFNQMELLFVIGLPIGLAKKASARAVMEAFVVYITCNYFISTMLGFYSGFFGVDFSADPGGASGLKMIAGIKTLDTGIIGAILISAVVVYLHNRFFDKKLA
;
A
#
# COMPACT_ATOMS: atom_id res chain seq x y z
N MET A 1 -12.76 -8.48 -3.26
CA MET A 1 -11.31 -8.58 -2.98
C MET A 1 -10.51 -9.29 -4.08
N PHE A 2 -11.13 -9.85 -5.12
CA PHE A 2 -10.40 -10.54 -6.19
C PHE A 2 -9.46 -9.60 -6.97
N THR A 3 -9.85 -8.34 -7.17
CA THR A 3 -9.10 -7.40 -8.03
C THR A 3 -7.69 -7.08 -7.52
N PRO A 4 -7.45 -6.69 -6.24
CA PRO A 4 -6.07 -6.51 -5.77
C PRO A 4 -5.25 -7.80 -5.79
N VAL A 5 -5.86 -8.93 -5.42
CA VAL A 5 -5.18 -10.24 -5.34
C VAL A 5 -4.58 -10.66 -6.68
N LEU A 6 -5.29 -10.42 -7.79
CA LEU A 6 -4.77 -10.71 -9.13
C LEU A 6 -3.52 -9.92 -9.50
N LEU A 7 -3.38 -8.68 -9.01
CA LEU A 7 -2.22 -7.84 -9.28
C LEU A 7 -0.95 -8.41 -8.63
N PHE A 8 -1.08 -9.09 -7.47
CA PHE A 8 0.05 -9.72 -6.79
C PHE A 8 0.65 -10.87 -7.61
N SER A 9 -0.18 -11.66 -8.31
CA SER A 9 0.32 -12.76 -9.13
C SER A 9 1.20 -12.25 -10.27
N PHE A 10 0.74 -11.23 -11.00
CA PHE A 10 1.53 -10.63 -12.07
C PHE A 10 2.81 -9.99 -11.54
N SER A 11 2.71 -9.15 -10.50
CA SER A 11 3.88 -8.51 -9.89
C SER A 11 4.88 -9.52 -9.34
N GLY A 12 4.42 -10.60 -8.70
CA GLY A 12 5.28 -11.66 -8.17
C GLY A 12 6.07 -12.37 -9.27
N ILE A 13 5.40 -12.73 -10.38
CA ILE A 13 6.08 -13.33 -11.54
C ILE A 13 7.10 -12.35 -12.13
N MET A 14 6.73 -11.08 -12.29
CA MET A 14 7.63 -10.07 -12.85
C MET A 14 8.86 -9.83 -11.96
N VAL A 15 8.69 -9.75 -10.64
CA VAL A 15 9.82 -9.65 -9.70
C VAL A 15 10.73 -10.88 -9.84
N ALA A 16 10.17 -12.09 -9.88
CA ALA A 16 10.95 -13.31 -10.04
C ALA A 16 11.75 -13.33 -11.35
N LEU A 17 11.13 -12.92 -12.47
CA LEU A 17 11.82 -12.80 -13.76
C LEU A 17 12.96 -11.77 -13.69
N CYS A 18 12.73 -10.60 -13.07
CA CYS A 18 13.78 -9.60 -12.91
C CYS A 18 14.97 -10.14 -12.10
N ILE A 19 14.70 -10.86 -11.02
CA ILE A 19 15.75 -11.49 -10.19
C ILE A 19 16.56 -12.49 -11.02
N ILE A 20 15.89 -13.33 -11.84
CA ILE A 20 16.56 -14.29 -12.73
C ILE A 20 17.43 -13.55 -13.75
N PHE A 21 16.90 -12.53 -14.41
CA PHE A 21 17.63 -11.82 -15.47
C PHE A 21 18.79 -10.97 -14.97
N LYS A 22 18.77 -10.59 -13.70
CA LYS A 22 19.88 -9.93 -13.00
C LYS A 22 20.88 -10.90 -12.37
N ASN A 23 20.67 -12.21 -12.45
CA ASN A 23 21.56 -13.18 -11.82
C ASN A 23 22.73 -13.55 -12.76
N PRO A 24 23.99 -13.21 -12.42
CA PRO A 24 25.14 -13.52 -13.27
C PRO A 24 25.39 -15.02 -13.45
N MET A 25 24.94 -15.86 -12.52
CA MET A 25 25.06 -17.32 -12.65
C MET A 25 24.17 -17.89 -13.75
N LEU A 26 23.06 -17.22 -14.07
CA LEU A 26 22.08 -17.69 -15.06
C LEU A 26 22.25 -17.03 -16.42
N VAL A 27 22.55 -15.72 -16.42
CA VAL A 27 22.61 -14.90 -17.65
C VAL A 27 24.06 -14.57 -18.06
N GLY A 28 25.03 -14.84 -17.20
CA GLY A 28 26.44 -14.56 -17.44
C GLY A 28 26.86 -13.14 -17.04
N SER A 29 28.05 -12.73 -17.46
CA SER A 29 28.69 -11.48 -17.02
C SER A 29 27.91 -10.21 -17.38
N ILE A 30 27.04 -10.25 -18.39
CA ILE A 30 26.19 -9.12 -18.74
C ILE A 30 25.19 -8.78 -17.63
N ALA A 31 24.86 -9.71 -16.74
CA ALA A 31 23.96 -9.48 -15.62
C ALA A 31 24.66 -9.02 -14.33
N THR A 32 25.97 -8.74 -14.40
CA THR A 32 26.71 -8.15 -13.27
C THR A 32 26.25 -6.71 -13.01
N GLU A 33 26.30 -6.29 -11.75
CA GLU A 33 26.04 -4.90 -11.39
C GLU A 33 26.96 -3.94 -12.15
N GLY A 34 26.41 -2.81 -12.60
CA GLY A 34 27.12 -1.80 -13.39
C GLY A 34 27.00 -1.97 -14.91
N THR A 35 26.42 -3.06 -15.41
CA THR A 35 26.12 -3.19 -16.84
C THR A 35 24.82 -2.50 -17.21
N ALA A 36 24.66 -2.17 -18.50
CA ALA A 36 23.42 -1.64 -19.04
C ALA A 36 22.25 -2.64 -18.87
N TRP A 37 22.51 -3.93 -19.03
CA TRP A 37 21.50 -4.99 -18.87
C TRP A 37 20.96 -5.06 -17.44
N TYR A 38 21.84 -5.09 -16.43
CA TYR A 38 21.43 -5.07 -15.03
C TYR A 38 20.60 -3.81 -14.71
N SER A 39 21.02 -2.67 -15.24
CA SER A 39 20.33 -1.39 -15.03
C SER A 39 18.91 -1.40 -15.62
N ILE A 40 18.73 -1.92 -16.84
CA ILE A 40 17.41 -2.05 -17.48
C ILE A 40 16.50 -2.93 -16.62
N TRP A 41 16.97 -4.10 -16.20
CA TRP A 41 16.15 -5.00 -15.38
C TRP A 41 15.88 -4.45 -13.98
N SER A 42 16.78 -3.64 -13.42
CA SER A 42 16.55 -2.95 -12.14
C SER A 42 15.42 -1.91 -12.26
N VAL A 43 15.32 -1.20 -13.40
CA VAL A 43 14.19 -0.29 -13.67
C VAL A 43 12.87 -1.06 -13.75
N VAL A 44 12.86 -2.19 -14.46
CA VAL A 44 11.66 -3.05 -14.56
C VAL A 44 11.28 -3.62 -13.20
N GLU A 45 12.25 -4.09 -12.42
CA GLU A 45 12.03 -4.62 -11.08
C GLU A 45 11.42 -3.58 -10.14
N SER A 46 11.91 -2.33 -10.19
CA SER A 46 11.31 -1.22 -9.42
C SER A 46 9.83 -1.05 -9.74
N GLY A 47 9.45 -1.20 -11.02
CA GLY A 47 8.04 -1.20 -11.44
C GLY A 47 7.29 -2.43 -10.93
N ALA A 48 7.89 -3.62 -10.99
CA ALA A 48 7.28 -4.87 -10.54
C ALA A 48 6.92 -4.85 -9.04
N TRP A 49 7.74 -4.19 -8.21
CA TRP A 49 7.49 -4.00 -6.78
C TRP A 49 6.32 -3.07 -6.44
N THR A 50 5.76 -2.33 -7.40
CA THR A 50 4.71 -1.31 -7.16
C THR A 50 3.54 -1.86 -6.35
N VAL A 51 3.03 -3.04 -6.68
CA VAL A 51 1.85 -3.63 -6.00
C VAL A 51 2.16 -3.97 -4.54
N PHE A 52 3.37 -4.45 -4.26
CA PHE A 52 3.80 -4.74 -2.90
C PHE A 52 4.07 -3.45 -2.11
N ASN A 53 4.68 -2.45 -2.73
CA ASN A 53 4.97 -1.16 -2.10
C ASN A 53 3.72 -0.33 -1.82
N GLN A 54 2.64 -0.56 -2.57
CA GLN A 54 1.37 0.17 -2.45
C GLN A 54 0.23 -0.73 -1.94
N MET A 55 0.56 -1.83 -1.26
CA MET A 55 -0.42 -2.85 -0.87
C MET A 55 -1.57 -2.26 -0.05
N GLU A 56 -1.30 -1.38 0.91
CA GLU A 56 -2.34 -0.77 1.75
C GLU A 56 -3.33 0.04 0.93
N LEU A 57 -2.83 0.88 0.01
CA LEU A 57 -3.67 1.71 -0.85
C LEU A 57 -4.51 0.86 -1.80
N LEU A 58 -3.92 -0.20 -2.37
CA LEU A 58 -4.64 -1.13 -3.24
C LEU A 58 -5.78 -1.83 -2.51
N PHE A 59 -5.60 -2.21 -1.25
CA PHE A 59 -6.66 -2.82 -0.46
C PHE A 59 -7.73 -1.81 -0.04
N VAL A 60 -7.34 -0.59 0.32
CA VAL A 60 -8.31 0.45 0.71
C VAL A 60 -9.23 0.84 -0.44
N ILE A 61 -8.69 0.87 -1.66
CA ILE A 61 -9.41 1.15 -2.91
C ILE A 61 -10.16 -0.09 -3.42
N GLY A 62 -9.56 -1.27 -3.29
CA GLY A 62 -10.12 -2.51 -3.84
C GLY A 62 -11.35 -3.03 -3.10
N LEU A 63 -11.46 -2.74 -1.80
CA LEU A 63 -12.56 -3.24 -0.97
C LEU A 63 -13.92 -2.61 -1.35
N PRO A 64 -14.06 -1.27 -1.49
CA PRO A 64 -15.33 -0.64 -1.87
C PRO A 64 -15.76 -0.95 -3.30
N ILE A 65 -14.80 -1.20 -4.22
CA ILE A 65 -15.13 -1.66 -5.59
C ILE A 65 -15.96 -2.95 -5.54
N GLY A 66 -15.59 -3.88 -4.65
CA GLY A 66 -16.25 -5.18 -4.56
C GLY A 66 -17.46 -5.23 -3.61
N LEU A 67 -17.57 -4.30 -2.65
CA LEU A 67 -18.55 -4.39 -1.56
C LEU A 67 -19.58 -3.25 -1.52
N ALA A 68 -19.34 -2.13 -2.21
CA ALA A 68 -20.31 -1.05 -2.29
C ALA A 68 -21.49 -1.45 -3.19
N LYS A 69 -22.71 -1.32 -2.67
CA LYS A 69 -23.95 -1.70 -3.37
C LYS A 69 -24.43 -0.62 -4.34
N LYS A 70 -24.03 0.62 -4.11
CA LYS A 70 -24.39 1.81 -4.89
C LYS A 70 -23.16 2.68 -5.05
N ALA A 71 -23.12 3.44 -6.14
CA ALA A 71 -22.11 4.46 -6.42
C ALA A 71 -20.68 4.07 -5.99
N SER A 72 -20.22 2.88 -6.39
CA SER A 72 -18.95 2.30 -5.93
C SER A 72 -17.76 3.25 -6.11
N ALA A 73 -17.73 4.01 -7.21
CA ALA A 73 -16.71 5.04 -7.43
C ALA A 73 -16.65 6.10 -6.30
N ARG A 74 -17.80 6.49 -5.74
CA ARG A 74 -17.86 7.42 -4.59
C ARG A 74 -17.38 6.75 -3.32
N ALA A 75 -17.83 5.53 -3.05
CA ALA A 75 -17.38 4.74 -1.90
C ALA A 75 -15.86 4.52 -1.89
N VAL A 76 -15.26 4.33 -3.07
CA VAL A 76 -13.80 4.24 -3.23
C VAL A 76 -13.11 5.54 -2.85
N MET A 77 -13.60 6.68 -3.36
CA MET A 77 -13.05 7.99 -3.02
C MET A 77 -13.17 8.28 -1.53
N GLU A 78 -14.31 7.96 -0.93
CA GLU A 78 -14.55 8.08 0.51
C GLU A 78 -13.54 7.24 1.30
N ALA A 79 -13.37 5.95 0.96
CA ALA A 79 -12.48 5.06 1.68
C ALA A 79 -11.02 5.50 1.58
N PHE A 80 -10.59 5.92 0.39
CA PHE A 80 -9.25 6.45 0.18
C PHE A 80 -9.01 7.71 1.02
N VAL A 81 -9.89 8.71 0.93
CA VAL A 81 -9.72 9.98 1.66
C VAL A 81 -9.76 9.76 3.17
N VAL A 82 -10.68 8.92 3.68
CA VAL A 82 -10.76 8.60 5.11
C VAL A 82 -9.48 7.90 5.58
N TYR A 83 -8.98 6.93 4.84
CA TYR A 83 -7.74 6.23 5.21
C TYR A 83 -6.52 7.15 5.23
N ILE A 84 -6.36 8.00 4.21
CA ILE A 84 -5.27 8.99 4.18
C ILE A 84 -5.41 9.98 5.35
N THR A 85 -6.63 10.42 5.65
CA THR A 85 -6.92 11.31 6.80
C THR A 85 -6.54 10.64 8.12
N CYS A 86 -6.91 9.37 8.32
CA CYS A 86 -6.50 8.60 9.50
C CYS A 86 -4.97 8.52 9.64
N ASN A 87 -4.24 8.34 8.52
CA ASN A 87 -2.78 8.32 8.55
C ASN A 87 -2.18 9.68 8.92
N TYR A 88 -2.75 10.79 8.45
CA TYR A 88 -2.34 12.13 8.92
C TYR A 88 -2.57 12.32 10.42
N PHE A 89 -3.71 11.86 10.94
CA PHE A 89 -3.99 11.93 12.37
C PHE A 89 -2.99 11.11 13.17
N ILE A 90 -2.75 9.84 12.79
CA ILE A 90 -1.78 8.97 13.47
C ILE A 90 -0.38 9.57 13.41
N SER A 91 0.06 10.03 12.23
CA SER A 91 1.36 10.69 12.04
C SER A 91 1.54 11.88 12.99
N THR A 92 0.55 12.76 13.07
CA THR A 92 0.57 13.94 13.95
C THR A 92 0.53 13.56 15.43
N MET A 93 -0.27 12.55 15.79
CA MET A 93 -0.34 12.04 17.15
C MET A 93 0.99 11.43 17.59
N LEU A 94 1.67 10.67 16.72
CA LEU A 94 3.00 10.13 17.00
C LEU A 94 4.04 11.24 17.13
N GLY A 95 3.91 12.33 16.35
CA GLY A 95 4.77 13.50 16.47
C GLY A 95 4.68 14.19 17.85
N PHE A 96 3.48 14.34 18.41
CA PHE A 96 3.30 15.00 19.71
C PHE A 96 3.42 14.07 20.92
N TYR A 97 3.04 12.79 20.76
CA TYR A 97 2.85 11.85 21.87
C TYR A 97 3.66 10.56 21.70
N SER A 98 4.79 10.60 20.99
CA SER A 98 5.70 9.45 20.75
C SER A 98 6.00 8.65 22.03
N GLY A 99 6.33 9.33 23.13
CA GLY A 99 6.64 8.69 24.41
C GLY A 99 5.46 7.96 25.07
N PHE A 100 4.22 8.38 24.82
CA PHE A 100 3.03 7.69 25.34
C PHE A 100 2.77 6.37 24.59
N PHE A 101 3.00 6.37 23.28
CA PHE A 101 2.82 5.19 22.44
C PHE A 101 4.01 4.23 22.45
N GLY A 102 5.13 4.60 23.08
CA GLY A 102 6.36 3.80 23.09
C GLY A 102 6.99 3.66 21.70
N VAL A 103 6.75 4.64 20.81
CA VAL A 103 7.24 4.63 19.44
C VAL A 103 8.24 5.75 19.26
N ASP A 104 9.45 5.42 18.78
CA ASP A 104 10.45 6.43 18.44
C ASP A 104 10.17 7.00 17.04
N PHE A 105 9.50 8.15 16.98
CA PHE A 105 9.18 8.82 15.72
C PHE A 105 10.40 9.44 15.02
N SER A 106 11.57 9.49 15.67
CA SER A 106 12.82 9.93 15.03
C SER A 106 13.45 8.83 14.18
N ALA A 107 13.19 7.56 14.50
CA ALA A 107 13.71 6.41 13.77
C ALA A 107 13.22 6.34 12.32
N ASP A 108 14.06 5.80 11.43
CA ASP A 108 13.67 5.64 10.03
C ASP A 108 12.48 4.69 9.85
N PRO A 109 11.55 4.96 8.92
CA PRO A 109 10.46 4.05 8.61
C PRO A 109 11.01 2.68 8.15
N GLY A 110 10.55 1.61 8.78
CA GLY A 110 10.97 0.25 8.45
C GLY A 110 10.56 -0.78 9.52
N GLY A 111 10.83 -2.05 9.23
CA GLY A 111 10.38 -3.17 10.07
C GLY A 111 10.91 -3.18 11.51
N ALA A 112 11.95 -2.41 11.83
CA ALA A 112 12.50 -2.31 13.18
C ALA A 112 11.87 -1.17 14.00
N SER A 113 11.33 -0.13 13.38
CA SER A 113 10.76 1.04 14.07
C SER A 113 9.26 0.96 14.29
N GLY A 114 8.57 0.03 13.61
CA GLY A 114 7.10 -0.01 13.58
C GLY A 114 6.48 1.16 12.82
N LEU A 115 7.29 1.92 12.08
CA LEU A 115 6.87 3.06 11.27
C LEU A 115 6.97 2.71 9.79
N LYS A 116 6.08 3.29 8.98
CA LYS A 116 6.05 3.09 7.53
C LYS A 116 5.73 4.39 6.80
N MET A 117 6.21 4.49 5.57
CA MET A 117 5.79 5.53 4.63
C MET A 117 4.58 5.05 3.84
N ILE A 118 3.44 5.73 4.02
CA ILE A 118 2.20 5.45 3.28
C ILE A 118 1.79 6.73 2.55
N ALA A 119 1.76 6.71 1.22
CA ALA A 119 1.42 7.87 0.39
C ALA A 119 2.21 9.15 0.75
N GLY A 120 3.49 9.01 1.11
CA GLY A 120 4.34 10.13 1.53
C GLY A 120 4.20 10.55 3.00
N ILE A 121 3.37 9.84 3.79
CA ILE A 121 3.12 10.13 5.20
C ILE A 121 3.90 9.12 6.06
N LYS A 122 4.76 9.61 6.96
CA LYS A 122 5.39 8.80 8.00
C LYS A 122 4.37 8.50 9.11
N THR A 123 3.96 7.25 9.24
CA THR A 123 2.85 6.81 10.10
C THR A 123 3.17 5.46 10.73
N LEU A 124 2.29 4.96 11.58
CA LEU A 124 2.39 3.62 12.16
C LEU A 124 2.23 2.54 11.08
N ASP A 125 3.08 1.52 11.10
CA ASP A 125 2.93 0.36 10.23
C ASP A 125 1.79 -0.55 10.72
N THR A 126 0.58 -0.28 10.25
CA THR A 126 -0.59 -1.15 10.50
C THR A 126 -0.70 -2.31 9.49
N GLY A 127 0.23 -2.36 8.53
CA GLY A 127 0.12 -3.20 7.33
C GLY A 127 -1.24 -3.09 6.63
N ILE A 128 -1.57 -4.15 5.90
CA ILE A 128 -2.83 -4.27 5.14
C ILE A 128 -4.06 -4.25 6.07
N ILE A 129 -3.92 -4.70 7.32
CA ILE A 129 -5.05 -4.83 8.27
C ILE A 129 -5.69 -3.47 8.54
N GLY A 130 -4.89 -2.41 8.75
CA GLY A 130 -5.40 -1.06 8.95
C GLY A 130 -6.22 -0.55 7.76
N ALA A 131 -5.74 -0.77 6.54
CA ALA A 131 -6.45 -0.41 5.32
C ALA A 131 -7.79 -1.17 5.18
N ILE A 132 -7.79 -2.48 5.43
CA ILE A 132 -9.02 -3.30 5.37
C ILE A 132 -10.05 -2.80 6.39
N LEU A 133 -9.62 -2.54 7.64
CA LEU A 133 -10.51 -2.11 8.71
C LEU A 133 -11.19 -0.77 8.36
N ILE A 134 -10.40 0.25 8.00
CA ILE A 134 -10.95 1.57 7.65
C ILE A 134 -11.88 1.48 6.44
N SER A 135 -11.46 0.75 5.40
CA SER A 135 -12.28 0.60 4.19
C SER A 135 -13.59 -0.16 4.48
N ALA A 136 -13.57 -1.19 5.33
CA ALA A 136 -14.77 -1.93 5.72
C ALA A 136 -15.77 -1.04 6.47
N VAL A 137 -15.28 -0.19 7.38
CA VAL A 137 -16.13 0.79 8.08
C VAL A 137 -16.75 1.77 7.09
N VAL A 138 -15.96 2.32 6.15
CA VAL A 138 -16.48 3.25 5.15
C VAL A 138 -17.52 2.59 4.25
N VAL A 139 -17.25 1.38 3.75
CA VAL A 139 -18.21 0.61 2.94
C VAL A 139 -19.51 0.35 3.71
N TYR A 140 -19.42 -0.01 4.99
CA TYR A 140 -20.59 -0.23 5.82
C TYR A 140 -21.43 1.05 5.94
N LEU A 141 -20.80 2.19 6.26
CA LEU A 141 -21.46 3.48 6.38
C LEU A 141 -22.06 3.92 5.04
N HIS A 142 -21.30 3.82 3.96
CA HIS A 142 -21.75 4.13 2.61
C HIS A 142 -23.02 3.34 2.28
N ASN A 143 -22.98 2.01 2.40
CA ASN A 143 -24.13 1.16 2.13
C ASN A 143 -25.34 1.44 3.02
N ARG A 144 -25.13 1.90 4.27
CA ARG A 144 -26.20 2.17 5.22
C ARG A 144 -26.87 3.53 5.00
N PHE A 145 -26.09 4.55 4.65
CA PHE A 145 -26.53 5.95 4.68
C PHE A 145 -26.64 6.61 3.29
N PHE A 146 -26.19 5.97 2.22
CA PHE A 146 -26.16 6.57 0.88
C PHE A 146 -27.50 7.18 0.41
N ASP A 147 -28.63 6.49 0.66
CA ASP A 147 -29.95 6.99 0.24
C ASP A 147 -30.69 7.79 1.31
N LYS A 148 -30.05 8.05 2.46
CA LYS A 148 -30.68 8.81 3.54
C LYS A 148 -30.59 10.29 3.22
N LYS A 149 -31.74 10.92 3.04
CA LYS A 149 -31.83 12.37 2.95
C LYS A 149 -31.46 12.98 4.30
N LEU A 150 -30.60 14.00 4.28
CA LEU A 150 -30.44 14.89 5.42
C LEU A 150 -31.76 15.63 5.60
N ALA A 151 -32.29 15.60 6.82
CA ALA A 151 -33.53 16.26 7.19
C ALA A 151 -33.34 17.79 7.22
#